data_AF-S4RP28-F1
#
_entry.id   AF-S4RP28-F1
#
_cell.length_a   1.000
_cell.length_b   1.000
_cell.length_c   1.000
_cell.angle_alpha   90.00
_cell.angle_beta   90.00
_cell.angle_gamma   90.00
#
_symmetry.space_group_name_H-M   'P 1'
#
loop_
_entity.id
_entity.type
_entity.pdbx_description
1 polymer ?
#
loop_
_entity_poly.entity_id
_entity_poly.type
_entity_poly.pdbx_seq_one_letter_code
_entity_poly.pdbx_strand_id
1 'polypeptide(L)'
;LVEGPLCLFKNGSSEQWDYPFGKIDNTSYLFNSSLWSVCKAPVWIVEWHISLFSIMMAVGAVEVALCLVQAVNGFVGVLCGTCRKEKPRES
;
A
#
# COMPACT_ATOMS: atom_id res chain seq x y z
N LEU A 1 6.19 10.26 -0.68
CA LEU A 1 6.99 9.03 -0.87
C LEU A 1 8.24 9.26 -1.71
N VAL A 2 8.38 10.38 -2.46
CA VAL A 2 9.56 10.59 -3.33
C VAL A 2 10.83 10.92 -2.53
N GLU A 3 10.69 11.63 -1.40
CA GLU A 3 11.83 12.12 -0.62
C GLU A 3 12.29 11.15 0.50
N GLY A 4 11.58 10.04 0.69
CA GLY A 4 11.86 9.07 1.76
C GLY A 4 11.58 9.57 3.18
N PRO A 5 11.87 8.75 4.20
CA PRO A 5 11.72 9.16 5.60
C PRO A 5 12.85 10.10 6.01
N LEU A 6 12.57 10.97 6.98
CA LEU A 6 13.60 11.76 7.65
C LEU A 6 14.57 10.80 8.35
N CYS A 7 15.86 10.94 8.08
CA CYS A 7 16.86 10.14 8.76
C CYS A 7 18.15 10.93 9.01
N LEU A 8 18.92 10.47 9.99
CA LEU A 8 20.26 10.97 10.24
C LEU A 8 21.20 10.39 9.17
N PHE A 9 21.75 11.26 8.34
CA PHE A 9 22.74 10.89 7.33
C PHE A 9 24.01 11.72 7.50
N LYS A 10 25.11 11.22 6.93
CA LYS A 10 26.40 11.91 6.98
C LYS A 10 26.55 12.81 5.76
N ASN A 11 26.63 14.12 5.99
CA ASN A 11 26.89 15.11 4.95
C ASN A 11 28.31 15.67 5.13
N GLY A 12 29.27 15.12 4.38
CA GLY A 12 30.68 15.44 4.55
C GLY A 12 31.21 14.98 5.91
N SER A 13 31.61 15.92 6.77
CA SER A 13 32.18 15.64 8.10
C SER A 13 31.16 15.64 9.24
N SER A 14 29.92 16.10 8.98
CA SER A 14 28.89 16.32 10.00
C SER A 14 27.69 15.40 9.78
N GLU A 15 27.02 15.02 10.87
CA GLU A 15 25.77 14.25 10.84
C GLU A 15 24.58 15.22 10.91
N GLN A 16 23.63 15.09 10.00
CA GLN A 16 22.46 15.96 9.94
C GLN A 16 21.19 15.14 9.67
N TRP A 17 20.09 15.57 10.27
CA TRP A 17 18.75 15.07 9.97
C TRP A 17 18.23 15.74 8.70
N ASP A 18 17.97 14.97 7.66
CA ASP A 18 17.46 15.49 6.40
C ASP A 18 16.76 14.37 5.61
N TYR A 19 16.30 14.70 4.40
CA TYR A 19 15.74 13.78 3.43
C TYR A 19 16.78 13.45 2.34
N PRO A 20 17.70 12.50 2.58
CA PRO A 20 18.78 12.22 1.63
C PRO A 20 18.24 11.72 0.28
N PHE A 21 17.11 11.02 0.26
CA PHE A 21 16.53 10.45 -0.96
C PHE A 21 15.89 11.48 -1.88
N GLY A 22 15.46 12.63 -1.36
CA GLY A 22 14.95 13.73 -2.19
C GLY A 22 16.05 14.43 -3.02
N LYS A 23 17.32 14.24 -2.64
CA LYS A 23 18.49 14.85 -3.30
C LYS A 23 19.24 13.90 -4.23
N ILE A 24 18.96 12.60 -4.15
CA ILE A 24 19.60 11.60 -5.00
C ILE A 24 18.77 11.49 -6.28
N ASP A 25 19.33 11.93 -7.40
CA ASP A 25 18.68 12.01 -8.72
C ASP A 25 17.81 10.80 -9.03
N ASN A 26 16.48 11.00 -9.06
CA ASN A 26 15.41 10.14 -9.63
C ASN A 26 15.53 8.61 -9.45
N THR A 27 16.35 8.15 -8.51
CA THR A 27 16.57 6.74 -8.27
C THR A 27 15.55 6.33 -7.22
N SER A 28 14.66 5.42 -7.60
CA SER A 28 13.63 4.91 -6.70
C SER A 28 14.30 4.17 -5.54
N TYR A 29 14.57 4.88 -4.44
CA TYR A 29 15.16 4.31 -3.22
C TYR A 29 14.30 3.15 -2.67
N LEU A 30 13.01 3.12 -3.00
CA LEU A 30 12.07 2.04 -2.70
C LEU A 30 12.57 0.66 -3.14
N PHE A 31 13.24 0.57 -4.29
CA PHE A 31 13.68 -0.71 -4.87
C PHE A 31 15.19 -0.94 -4.74
N ASN A 32 15.94 0.06 -4.29
CA ASN A 32 17.38 -0.02 -4.22
C ASN A 32 17.86 0.02 -2.76
N SER A 33 17.97 -1.17 -2.18
CA SER A 33 18.41 -1.38 -0.80
C SER A 33 19.81 -0.84 -0.52
N SER A 34 20.65 -0.64 -1.53
CA SER A 34 21.97 -0.03 -1.35
C SER A 34 21.86 1.42 -0.86
N LEU A 35 20.79 2.15 -1.24
CA LEU A 35 20.58 3.52 -0.79
C LEU A 35 20.10 3.56 0.68
N TRP A 36 19.58 2.48 1.23
CA TRP A 36 19.08 2.46 2.62
C TRP A 36 20.23 2.64 3.62
N SER A 37 21.45 2.24 3.23
CA SER A 37 22.68 2.44 4.02
C SER A 37 23.06 3.91 4.25
N VAL A 38 22.47 4.84 3.51
CA VAL A 38 22.67 6.29 3.70
C VAL A 38 22.08 6.77 5.02
N CYS A 39 21.00 6.14 5.49
CA CYS A 39 20.37 6.45 6.77
C CYS A 39 21.06 5.69 7.91
N LYS A 40 21.75 6.42 8.79
CA LYS A 40 22.48 5.86 9.93
C LYS A 40 21.59 5.61 11.14
N ALA A 41 20.63 6.51 11.38
CA ALA A 41 19.65 6.38 12.44
C ALA A 41 18.32 7.03 12.02
N PRO A 42 17.17 6.48 12.45
CA PRO A 42 17.02 5.18 13.12
C PRO A 42 17.31 4.00 12.17
N VAL A 43 17.91 2.93 12.71
CA VAL A 43 18.29 1.74 11.92
C VAL A 43 17.02 1.06 11.39
N TRP A 44 17.02 0.64 10.13
CA TRP A 44 15.93 -0.09 9.45
C TRP A 44 14.64 0.69 9.17
N ILE A 45 14.60 2.01 9.41
CA ILE A 45 13.38 2.81 9.23
C ILE A 45 12.80 2.73 7.80
N VAL A 46 13.69 2.69 6.80
CA VAL A 46 13.30 2.64 5.39
C VAL A 46 12.61 1.31 5.07
N GLU A 47 13.14 0.21 5.57
CA GLU A 47 12.64 -1.14 5.32
C GLU A 47 11.26 -1.37 5.96
N TRP A 48 11.08 -0.92 7.21
CA TRP A 48 9.79 -0.98 7.90
C TRP A 48 8.71 -0.18 7.18
N HIS A 49 9.03 1.05 6.75
CA HIS A 49 8.07 1.87 6.01
C HIS A 49 7.63 1.20 4.70
N ILE A 50 8.58 0.64 3.94
CA ILE A 50 8.28 -0.04 2.67
C ILE A 50 7.42 -1.29 2.91
N SER A 51 7.75 -2.08 3.94
CA SER A 51 6.97 -3.26 4.32
C SER A 51 5.52 -2.90 4.67
N LEU A 52 5.31 -1.89 5.52
CA LEU A 52 3.98 -1.43 5.91
C LEU A 52 3.17 -0.95 4.70
N PHE A 53 3.76 -0.15 3.81
CA PHE A 53 3.08 0.28 2.59
C PHE A 53 2.72 -0.90 1.67
N SER A 54 3.61 -1.88 1.53
CA SER A 54 3.35 -3.08 0.73
C SER A 54 2.18 -3.89 1.29
N ILE A 55 2.13 -4.09 2.61
CA ILE A 55 1.04 -4.79 3.29
C ILE A 55 -0.27 -4.03 3.09
N MET A 56 -0.28 -2.71 3.31
CA MET A 56 -1.47 -1.88 3.11
C MET A 56 -2.01 -1.96 1.68
N MET A 57 -1.11 -1.92 0.69
CA MET A 57 -1.47 -2.06 -0.72
C MET A 57 -2.05 -3.45 -1.03
N ALA A 58 -1.41 -4.51 -0.53
CA ALA A 58 -1.89 -5.89 -0.71
C ALA A 58 -3.25 -6.10 -0.08
N VAL A 59 -3.45 -5.65 1.17
CA VAL A 59 -4.72 -5.73 1.88
C VAL A 59 -5.81 -4.96 1.14
N GLY A 60 -5.53 -3.73 0.69
CA GLY A 60 -6.48 -2.95 -0.10
C GLY A 60 -6.87 -3.62 -1.42
N ALA A 61 -5.92 -4.25 -2.12
CA ALA A 61 -6.21 -5.01 -3.34
C ALA A 61 -7.12 -6.23 -3.06
N VAL A 62 -6.86 -6.94 -1.96
CA VAL A 62 -7.67 -8.07 -1.51
C VAL A 62 -9.09 -7.60 -1.14
N GLU A 63 -9.23 -6.49 -0.42
CA GLU A 63 -10.52 -5.91 -0.06
C GLU A 63 -11.34 -5.57 -1.31
N VAL A 64 -10.75 -4.89 -2.29
CA VAL A 64 -11.43 -4.56 -3.55
C VAL A 64 -11.88 -5.83 -4.28
N ALA A 65 -11.03 -6.85 -4.35
CA ALA A 65 -11.38 -8.13 -4.97
C ALA A 65 -12.56 -8.82 -4.25
N LEU A 66 -12.52 -8.87 -2.92
CA LEU A 66 -13.60 -9.43 -2.11
C LEU A 66 -14.90 -8.63 -2.25
N CYS A 67 -14.80 -7.30 -2.28
CA CYS A 67 -15.93 -6.40 -2.48
C CYS A 67 -16.62 -6.66 -3.83
N LEU A 68 -15.85 -6.83 -4.90
CA LEU A 68 -16.38 -7.16 -6.23
C LEU A 68 -17.08 -8.53 -6.25
N VAL A 69 -16.47 -9.55 -5.64
CA VAL A 69 -17.08 -10.89 -5.54
C VAL A 69 -18.38 -10.85 -4.73
N GLN A 70 -18.39 -10.13 -3.61
CA GLN A 70 -19.59 -9.96 -2.78
C GLN A 70 -20.67 -9.16 -3.51
N ALA A 71 -20.31 -8.13 -4.27
CA ALA A 71 -21.24 -7.35 -5.07
C ALA A 71 -21.92 -8.22 -6.13
N VAL A 72 -21.17 -9.06 -6.84
CA VAL A 72 -21.74 -9.99 -7.84
C VAL A 72 -22.63 -11.04 -7.18
N ASN A 73 -22.16 -11.69 -6.11
CA ASN A 73 -22.94 -12.72 -5.42
C ASN A 73 -24.21 -12.15 -4.76
N GLY A 74 -24.11 -10.95 -4.18
CA GLY A 74 -25.24 -10.22 -3.62
C GLY A 74 -26.24 -9.82 -4.71
N PHE A 75 -25.76 -9.30 -5.84
CA PHE A 75 -26.60 -8.92 -6.97
C PHE A 75 -27.34 -10.12 -7.58
N VAL A 76 -26.64 -11.25 -7.79
CA VAL A 76 -27.27 -12.50 -8.25
C VAL A 76 -28.27 -13.03 -7.23
N GLY A 77 -27.96 -12.97 -5.92
CA GLY A 77 -28.89 -13.36 -4.86
C GLY A 77 -30.17 -12.51 -4.83
N VAL A 78 -30.06 -11.20 -5.06
CA VAL A 78 -31.20 -10.28 -5.14
C VAL A 78 -32.03 -10.55 -6.40
N LEU A 79 -31.42 -10.67 -7.58
CA LEU A 79 -32.14 -10.95 -8.83
C LEU A 79 -32.79 -12.34 -8.82
N CYS A 80 -32.08 -13.37 -8.38
CA CYS A 80 -32.61 -14.74 -8.31
C CYS A 80 -33.64 -14.91 -7.17
N GLY A 81 -33.56 -14.11 -6.11
CA GLY A 81 -34.53 -14.05 -5.02
C GLY A 81 -35.81 -13.26 -5.35
N THR A 82 -35.72 -12.24 -6.21
CA THR A 82 -36.88 -11.43 -6.63
C THR A 82 -37.68 -12.11 -7.75
N CYS A 83 -37.03 -12.82 -8.68
CA CYS A 83 -37.74 -13.56 -9.73
C CYS A 83 -38.50 -14.79 -9.22
N ARG A 84 -38.17 -15.30 -8.03
CA ARG A 84 -38.86 -16.46 -7.45
C ARG A 84 -40.09 -16.08 -6.61
N LYS A 85 -40.35 -14.79 -6.41
CA LYS A 85 -41.56 -14.29 -5.72
C LYS A 85 -42.68 -13.83 -6.67
N GLU A 86 -42.42 -13.70 -7.97
CA GLU A 86 -43.45 -13.41 -8.97
C GLU A 86 -43.86 -14.68 -9.73
N LYS A 87 -44.48 -15.61 -9.01
CA LYS A 87 -45.57 -16.40 -9.61
C LYS A 87 -46.85 -15.99 -8.88
N PRO A 88 -47.87 -15.45 -9.59
CA PRO A 88 -49.20 -15.31 -9.01
C PRO A 88 -49.66 -16.71 -8.58
N ARG A 89 -50.01 -16.88 -7.31
CA ARG A 89 -50.88 -17.99 -6.92
C ARG A 89 -52.28 -17.58 -7.36
N GLU A 90 -52.65 -18.04 -8.56
CA GLU A 90 -54.05 -18.30 -8.88
C GLU A 90 -54.44 -19.60 -8.15
N SER A 91 -55.27 -19.45 -7.13
CA SER A 91 -56.17 -20.46 -6.54
C SER A 91 -57.15 -19.76 -5.63
#